data_AF-A0A1M7AHC0-F1
#
_entry.id   AF-A0A1M7AHC0-F1
#
_cell.length_a   1.000
_cell.length_b   1.000
_cell.length_c   1.000
_cell.angle_alpha   90.00
_cell.angle_beta   90.00
_cell.angle_gamma   90.00
#
_symmetry.space_group_name_H-M   'P 1'
#
loop_
_entity.id
_entity.type
_entity.pdbx_description
1 polymer ?
#
loop_
_entity_poly.entity_id
_entity_poly.type
_entity_poly.pdbx_seq_one_letter_code
_entity_poly.pdbx_strand_id
1 'polypeptide(L)'
;MLGCKPNDLAMVLRGPYSGHFVTVKEFIGTSLLWRPVNTAYELWDRLWKVDAPTIPLNGFRVNCIPDEYLFPIRPGDLKEVEETEKEIESV
;
A
#
# COMPACT_ATOMS: atom_id res chain seq x y z
N MET A 1 0.35 -5.54 10.68
CA MET A 1 0.77 -4.64 9.58
C MET A 1 0.23 -3.26 9.92
N LEU A 2 1.05 -2.20 9.84
CA LEU A 2 0.53 -0.83 10.01
C LEU A 2 -0.33 -0.52 8.78
N GLY A 3 -1.59 -0.21 9.02
CA GLY A 3 -2.52 0.15 7.96
C GLY A 3 -2.18 1.48 7.30
N CYS A 4 -2.60 1.68 6.05
CA CYS A 4 -2.49 2.96 5.36
C CYS A 4 -3.37 4.05 6.00
N LYS A 5 -3.01 5.30 5.72
CA LYS A 5 -3.70 6.54 6.09
C LYS A 5 -3.65 7.53 4.92
N PRO A 6 -4.54 8.53 4.87
CA PRO A 6 -4.45 9.60 3.89
C PRO A 6 -3.07 10.27 3.87
N ASN A 7 -2.57 10.53 2.67
CA ASN A 7 -1.25 11.11 2.35
C ASN A 7 -0.04 10.21 2.61
N ASP A 8 -0.22 8.95 2.98
CA ASP A 8 0.89 8.00 2.97
C ASP A 8 1.40 7.82 1.54
N LEU A 9 2.72 7.78 1.37
CA LEU A 9 3.32 7.10 0.24
C LEU A 9 3.16 5.59 0.51
N ALA A 10 2.81 4.80 -0.49
CA ALA A 10 2.68 3.36 -0.34
C ALA A 10 3.23 2.63 -1.56
N MET A 11 3.85 1.48 -1.33
CA MET A 11 4.22 0.54 -2.40
C MET A 11 3.09 -0.48 -2.58
N VAL A 12 2.68 -0.70 -3.82
CA VAL A 12 1.68 -1.72 -4.14
C VAL A 12 2.33 -3.10 -4.09
N LEU A 13 1.78 -4.00 -3.27
CA LEU A 13 2.30 -5.35 -3.04
C LEU A 13 1.69 -6.39 -3.98
N ARG A 14 0.44 -6.18 -4.42
CA ARG A 14 -0.31 -7.15 -5.24
C ARG A 14 -1.20 -6.45 -6.26
N GLY A 15 -1.45 -7.15 -7.37
CA GLY A 15 -2.29 -6.68 -8.47
C GLY A 15 -1.50 -6.06 -9.63
N PRO A 16 -2.19 -5.44 -10.61
CA PRO A 16 -1.59 -4.96 -11.86
C PRO A 16 -0.48 -3.90 -11.69
N TYR A 17 -0.46 -3.21 -10.55
CA TYR A 17 0.52 -2.16 -10.23
C TYR A 17 1.55 -2.58 -9.19
N SER A 18 1.72 -3.88 -8.94
CA SER A 18 2.71 -4.38 -7.98
C SER A 18 4.09 -3.76 -8.24
N GLY A 19 4.77 -3.31 -7.18
CA GLY A 19 6.05 -2.60 -7.23
C GLY A 19 5.97 -1.10 -7.50
N HIS A 20 4.81 -0.54 -7.84
CA HIS A 20 4.66 0.89 -8.04
C HIS A 20 4.48 1.61 -6.70
N PHE A 21 5.03 2.82 -6.63
CA PHE A 21 4.76 3.76 -5.54
C PHE A 21 3.56 4.62 -5.89
N VAL A 22 2.66 4.76 -4.93
CA VAL A 22 1.42 5.53 -5.04
C VAL A 22 1.19 6.35 -3.78
N THR A 23 0.50 7.47 -3.89
CA THR A 23 0.03 8.24 -2.74
C THR A 23 -1.39 7.79 -2.40
N VAL A 24 -1.61 7.46 -1.13
CA VAL A 24 -2.93 7.21 -0.56
C VAL A 24 -3.70 8.52 -0.45
N LYS A 25 -4.87 8.64 -1.07
CA LYS A 25 -5.65 9.88 -1.10
C LYS A 25 -6.79 9.86 -0.08
N GLU A 26 -7.73 8.92 -0.25
CA GLU A 26 -8.96 8.88 0.54
C GLU A 26 -9.35 7.45 0.89
N PHE A 27 -9.95 7.30 2.07
CA PHE A 27 -10.61 6.08 2.48
C PHE A 27 -11.96 5.98 1.78
N ILE A 28 -12.16 4.91 1.00
CA ILE A 28 -13.39 4.72 0.22
C ILE A 28 -14.42 3.90 0.99
N GLY A 29 -13.98 3.04 1.89
CA GLY A 29 -14.84 2.17 2.68
C GLY A 29 -14.21 0.82 2.89
N THR A 30 -15.00 -0.14 3.35
CA THR A 30 -14.61 -1.55 3.47
C THR A 30 -15.29 -2.35 2.37
N SER A 31 -14.55 -3.22 1.69
CA SER A 31 -15.10 -4.08 0.63
C SER A 31 -15.03 -5.54 1.03
N LEU A 32 -16.05 -6.32 0.63
CA LEU A 32 -16.01 -7.77 0.64
C LEU A 32 -15.19 -8.24 -0.56
N LEU A 33 -13.91 -8.52 -0.34
CA LEU A 33 -13.11 -9.20 -1.36
C LEU A 33 -13.59 -10.66 -1.45
N TRP A 34 -14.31 -10.98 -2.53
CA TRP A 34 -14.64 -12.35 -2.87
C TRP A 34 -13.35 -13.13 -3.16
N ARG A 35 -12.91 -13.95 -2.21
CA ARG A 35 -11.88 -14.96 -2.44
C ARG A 35 -12.56 -16.32 -2.61
N PRO A 36 -12.25 -17.09 -3.65
CA PRO A 36 -12.68 -18.47 -3.71
C PRO A 36 -11.90 -19.29 -2.66
N VAL A 37 -12.60 -20.28 -2.09
CA VAL A 37 -12.09 -21.46 -1.35
C VAL A 37 -12.17 -21.42 0.21
N ASN A 38 -13.21 -22.10 0.71
CA ASN A 38 -13.28 -22.97 1.90
C ASN A 38 -13.01 -22.47 3.34
N THR A 39 -13.05 -21.18 3.65
CA THR A 39 -13.07 -20.77 5.06
C THR A 39 -13.87 -19.49 5.24
N ALA A 40 -14.60 -19.41 6.35
CA ALA A 40 -15.56 -18.39 6.75
C ALA A 40 -15.37 -16.99 6.12
N TYR A 41 -16.49 -16.46 5.62
CA TYR A 41 -16.61 -15.09 5.12
C TYR A 41 -16.31 -14.08 6.23
N GLU A 42 -15.11 -13.53 6.28
CA GLU A 42 -14.83 -12.32 7.06
C GLU A 42 -13.49 -11.72 6.66
N LEU A 43 -13.46 -10.90 5.62
CA LEU A 43 -12.37 -9.94 5.43
C LEU A 43 -12.93 -8.62 4.93
N TRP A 44 -13.18 -7.73 5.89
CA TRP A 44 -13.51 -6.33 5.68
C TRP A 44 -12.22 -5.55 5.42
N ASP A 45 -11.65 -5.68 4.21
CA ASP A 45 -10.44 -4.92 3.90
C ASP A 45 -10.80 -3.47 3.57
N ARG A 46 -10.07 -2.55 4.19
CA ARG A 46 -10.17 -1.11 3.93
C ARG A 46 -9.74 -0.85 2.49
N LEU A 47 -10.54 -0.14 1.73
CA LEU A 47 -10.25 0.26 0.36
C LEU A 47 -9.77 1.70 0.34
N TRP A 48 -8.64 1.91 -0.33
CA TRP A 48 -8.03 3.22 -0.47
C TRP A 48 -8.02 3.66 -1.92
N LYS A 49 -8.38 4.92 -2.16
CA LYS A 49 -8.11 5.54 -3.45
C LYS A 49 -6.68 6.02 -3.51
N VAL A 50 -6.01 5.77 -4.62
CA VAL A 50 -4.62 6.15 -4.86
C VAL A 50 -4.47 6.96 -6.16
N ASP A 51 -3.34 7.62 -6.35
CA ASP A 51 -3.02 8.39 -7.58
C ASP A 51 -2.37 7.58 -8.72
N ALA A 52 -2.61 6.26 -8.74
CA ALA A 52 -2.18 5.41 -9.84
C ALA A 52 -2.90 5.76 -11.18
N PRO A 53 -2.33 5.38 -12.34
CA PRO A 53 -3.06 5.36 -13.59
C PRO A 53 -4.32 4.49 -13.46
N THR A 54 -5.41 4.85 -14.12
CA THR A 54 -6.66 4.11 -14.01
C THR A 54 -6.67 2.92 -14.95
N ILE A 55 -6.85 1.70 -14.43
CA ILE A 55 -7.21 0.55 -15.26
C ILE A 55 -8.73 0.52 -15.39
N PRO A 56 -9.27 0.44 -16.61
CA PRO A 56 -10.69 0.17 -16.78
C PRO A 56 -11.00 -1.27 -16.31
N LEU A 57 -11.73 -1.39 -15.20
CA LEU A 57 -12.38 -2.63 -14.79
C LEU A 57 -13.89 -2.45 -14.97
N ASN A 58 -14.48 -3.15 -15.94
CA ASN A 58 -15.93 -3.20 -16.17
C ASN A 58 -16.63 -1.82 -16.21
N GLY A 59 -16.00 -0.81 -16.83
CA GLY A 59 -16.57 0.53 -17.00
C GLY A 59 -16.44 1.46 -15.79
N PHE A 60 -15.91 0.99 -14.66
CA PHE A 60 -15.65 1.83 -13.48
C PHE A 60 -14.16 2.20 -13.42
N ARG A 61 -13.90 3.50 -13.53
CA ARG A 61 -12.58 4.11 -13.37
C ARG A 61 -12.34 4.40 -11.90
N VAL A 62 -11.84 3.43 -11.15
CA VAL A 62 -11.50 3.67 -9.74
C VAL A 62 -10.13 3.11 -9.41
N ASN A 63 -9.22 4.01 -9.03
CA ASN A 63 -7.90 3.68 -8.51
C ASN A 63 -8.00 3.19 -7.06
N CYS A 64 -8.83 2.18 -6.81
CA CYS A 64 -9.08 1.66 -5.47
C CYS A 64 -8.24 0.41 -5.23
N ILE A 65 -7.44 0.42 -4.17
CA ILE A 65 -6.58 -0.70 -3.79
C ILE A 65 -6.89 -1.09 -2.34
N PRO A 66 -7.08 -2.39 -2.03
CA PRO A 66 -7.18 -2.88 -0.67
C PRO A 66 -5.94 -2.52 0.16
N ASP A 67 -6.16 -2.19 1.44
CA ASP A 67 -5.11 -1.89 2.42
C ASP A 67 -4.08 -3.01 2.52
N GLU A 68 -4.51 -4.27 2.48
CA GLU A 68 -3.61 -5.43 2.51
C GLU A 68 -2.64 -5.51 1.30
N TYR A 69 -2.95 -4.80 0.21
CA TYR A 69 -2.11 -4.72 -0.98
C TYR A 69 -1.21 -3.49 -0.98
N LEU A 70 -1.18 -2.73 0.10
CA LEU A 70 -0.38 -1.51 0.23
C LEU A 70 0.60 -1.65 1.39
N PHE A 71 1.85 -1.27 1.14
CA PHE A 71 2.86 -1.10 2.17
C PHE A 71 3.11 0.38 2.41
N PRO A 72 2.64 0.97 3.53
CA PRO A 72 2.82 2.39 3.79
C PRO A 72 4.28 2.74 4.10
N ILE A 73 4.73 3.86 3.58
CA ILE A 73 6.05 4.47 3.73
C ILE A 73 5.82 5.87 4.29
N ARG A 74 6.21 6.08 5.55
CA ARG A 74 6.11 7.37 6.22
C ARG A 74 7.51 7.81 6.63
N PRO A 75 8.04 8.91 6.07
CA PRO A 75 9.35 9.41 6.45
C PRO A 75 9.49 9.66 7.96
N GLY A 76 8.41 10.12 8.62
CA GLY A 76 8.40 10.32 10.08
C GLY A 76 8.44 9.03 10.92
N ASP A 77 8.20 7.86 10.34
CA ASP A 77 8.33 6.56 11.01
C ASP A 77 9.77 6.00 10.88
N LEU A 78 10.60 6.57 10.00
CA LEU A 78 12.01 6.21 9.87
C LEU A 78 12.80 6.92 10.96
N LYS A 79 13.27 6.19 11.96
CA LYS A 79 14.36 6.68 12.80
C LYS A 79 15.59 6.79 11.92
N GLU A 80 16.20 7.97 11.86
CA GLU A 80 17.54 8.13 11.28
C GLU A 80 18.44 7.09 11.92
N VAL A 81 18.91 6.13 11.13
CA VAL A 81 20.02 5.27 11.52
C VAL A 81 21.24 6.05 11.07
N GLU A 82 21.97 6.64 12.02
CA GLU A 82 23.31 7.16 11.76
C GLU A 82 24.16 5.97 11.29
N GLU A 83 24.23 5.72 9.99
CA GLU A 83 25.23 4.82 9.43
C GLU A 83 26.60 5.45 9.68
N THR A 84 27.35 4.76 10.52
CA THR A 84 28.69 5.14 10.94
C THR A 84 29.62 5.10 9.74
N GLU A 85 29.83 6.25 9.09
CA GLU A 85 31.04 6.49 8.34
C GLU A 85 32.22 6.48 9.33
N LYS A 86 32.88 5.34 9.53
CA LYS A 86 34.26 5.33 10.04
C LYS A 86 34.96 3.98 9.84
N GLU A 87 36.18 4.10 9.31
CA GLU A 87 37.29 3.16 9.36
C GLU A 87 37.36 2.09 8.25
N ILE A 88 37.67 2.54 7.04
CA ILE A 88 38.63 1.85 6.17
C ILE A 88 39.72 2.84 5.74
N GLU A 89 40.46 3.37 6.71
CA GLU A 89 41.81 3.90 6.49
C GLU A 89 42.70 3.35 7.59
N SER A 90 43.26 2.15 7.37
CA SER A 90 44.59 1.70 7.81
C SER A 90 44.71 0.17 7.85
N VAL A 91 45.14 -0.44 6.74
CA VAL A 91 46.14 -1.52 6.77
C VAL A 91 47.04 -1.35 5.55
#